data_AF-G4RNC2-F1
#
_entry.id   AF-G4RNC2-F1
#
_cell.length_a   1.000
_cell.length_b   1.000
_cell.length_c   1.000
_cell.angle_alpha   90.00
_cell.angle_beta   90.00
_cell.angle_gamma   90.00
#
_symmetry.space_group_name_H-M   'P 1'
#
loop_
_entity.id
_entity.type
_entity.pdbx_description
1 polymer ?
#
loop_
_entity_poly.entity_id
_entity_poly.type
_entity_poly.pdbx_seq_one_letter_code
_entity_poly.pdbx_strand_id
1 'polypeptide(L)' 'MPFELKVQRPAVSRCSNCGKLINGPGIVVKTCCVNKPWVFCSKECYRQFLSKWTKNQDAAGGGRLRRGLG' A
#
# COMPACT_ATOMS: atom_id res chain seq x y z
N MET A 1 -21.81 26.28 12.58
CA MET A 1 -20.57 26.09 13.38
C MET A 1 -20.01 24.71 13.02
N PRO A 2 -18.79 24.59 12.49
CA PRO A 2 -18.28 23.28 12.08
C PRO A 2 -17.80 22.51 13.32
N PHE A 3 -18.24 21.25 13.42
CA PHE A 3 -17.90 20.36 14.51
C PHE A 3 -16.43 19.92 14.42
N GLU A 4 -15.61 20.29 15.40
CA GLU A 4 -14.29 19.69 15.59
C GLU A 4 -14.45 18.27 16.14
N LEU A 5 -14.35 17.28 15.26
CA LEU A 5 -14.18 15.89 15.67
C LEU A 5 -12.81 15.73 16.33
N LYS A 6 -12.77 15.81 17.67
CA LYS A 6 -11.65 15.34 18.52
C LYS A 6 -11.50 13.83 18.39
N VAL A 7 -11.10 13.34 17.22
CA VAL A 7 -10.68 11.94 17.04
C VAL A 7 -9.17 11.90 17.22
N GLN A 8 -8.72 12.04 18.47
CA GLN A 8 -7.39 11.57 18.87
C GLN A 8 -7.40 10.04 19.01
N ARG A 9 -7.92 9.32 18.01
CA ARG A 9 -7.58 7.91 17.88
C ARG A 9 -6.28 7.92 17.09
N PRO A 10 -5.11 7.55 17.67
CA PRO A 10 -3.97 7.22 16.83
C PRO A 10 -4.52 6.14 15.89
N ALA A 11 -4.63 6.45 14.59
CA ALA A 11 -5.18 5.51 13.64
C ALA A 11 -4.26 4.29 13.71
N VAL A 12 -4.70 3.25 14.43
CA VAL A 12 -3.93 2.04 14.66
C VAL A 12 -3.77 1.39 13.30
N SER A 13 -2.67 1.74 12.65
CA SER A 13 -2.41 1.42 11.26
C SER A 13 -1.63 0.12 11.26
N ARG A 14 -2.11 -0.88 10.52
CA ARG A 14 -1.35 -2.12 10.32
C ARG A 14 -0.40 -1.95 9.17
N CYS A 15 0.83 -2.43 9.34
CA CYS A 15 1.80 -2.51 8.26
C CYS A 15 1.24 -3.36 7.13
N SER A 16 1.24 -2.83 5.91
CA SER A 16 0.72 -3.50 4.73
C SER A 16 1.59 -4.67 4.25
N ASN A 17 2.86 -4.72 4.69
CA ASN A 17 3.76 -5.83 4.38
C ASN A 17 3.72 -6.96 5.42
N CYS A 18 3.82 -6.63 6.72
CA CYS A 18 3.98 -7.62 7.78
C CYS A 18 2.81 -7.73 8.77
N GLY A 19 1.77 -6.90 8.63
CA GLY A 19 0.56 -6.94 9.46
C GLY A 19 0.70 -6.39 10.90
N LYS A 20 1.92 -6.08 11.35
CA LYS A 20 2.17 -5.53 12.70
C LYS A 20 1.48 -4.17 12.90
N LEU A 21 1.06 -3.91 14.14
CA LEU A 21 0.56 -2.60 14.55
C LEU A 21 1.68 -1.56 14.51
N ILE A 22 1.39 -0.39 13.95
CA ILE A 22 2.32 0.74 13.90
C ILE A 22 1.99 1.65 15.10
N ASN A 23 2.91 1.68 16.07
CA ASN A 23 2.76 2.46 17.31
C ASN A 23 3.44 3.85 17.22
N GLY A 24 3.54 4.44 16.01
CA GLY A 24 4.26 5.68 15.76
C GLY A 24 4.04 6.24 14.34
N PRO A 25 4.84 7.21 13.86
CA PRO A 25 4.73 7.71 12.49
C PRO A 25 5.09 6.60 11.49
N GLY A 26 4.08 6.04 10.82
CA GLY A 26 4.27 5.06 9.75
C GLY A 26 4.69 5.70 8.43
N ILE A 27 5.35 4.94 7.57
CA ILE A 27 5.67 5.38 6.21
C ILE A 27 4.40 5.19 5.36
N VAL A 28 3.78 6.29 4.95
CA VAL A 28 2.58 6.28 4.11
C VAL A 28 2.98 6.54 2.66
N VAL A 29 2.59 5.63 1.76
CA VAL A 29 2.90 5.72 0.33
C VAL A 29 1.61 5.60 -0.46
N LYS A 30 1.36 6.55 -1.35
CA LYS A 30 0.28 6.49 -2.33
C LYS A 30 0.88 6.08 -3.67
N THR A 31 0.33 5.04 -4.29
CA THR A 31 0.73 4.61 -5.63
C THR A 31 -0.25 5.14 -6.66
N CYS A 32 0.19 5.33 -7.90
CA CYS A 32 -0.65 5.89 -8.97
C CYS A 32 -1.84 4.99 -9.33
N CYS A 33 -1.71 3.68 -9.18
CA CYS A 33 -2.72 2.70 -9.61
C CYS A 33 -3.70 2.27 -8.50
N VAL A 34 -3.51 2.72 -7.25
CA VAL A 34 -4.34 2.28 -6.11
C VAL A 34 -4.78 3.49 -5.29
N ASN A 35 -6.11 3.70 -5.20
CA ASN A 35 -6.68 4.81 -4.44
C ASN A 35 -6.47 4.71 -2.93
N LYS A 36 -6.15 3.51 -2.42
CA LYS A 36 -5.87 3.26 -1.00
C LYS A 36 -4.37 3.46 -0.71
N PRO A 37 -4.00 4.29 0.27
CA PRO A 37 -2.61 4.44 0.67
C PRO A 37 -2.09 3.17 1.36
N TRP A 38 -0.83 2.84 1.09
CA TRP A 38 -0.10 1.77 1.76
C TRP A 38 0.65 2.34 2.96
N VAL A 39 0.71 1.59 4.06
CA VAL A 39 1.36 2.03 5.30
C VAL A 39 2.39 1.00 5.75
N PHE A 40 3.59 1.43 6.10
CA PHE A 40 4.68 0.53 6.51
C PHE A 40 5.27 0.91 7.86
N CYS A 41 5.62 -0.10 8.65
CA CYS A 41 6.27 0.09 9.95
C CYS A 41 7.78 0.40 9.85
N SER A 42 8.41 0.12 8.71
CA SER A 42 9.85 0.33 8.51
C SER A 42 10.21 0.45 7.03
N LYS A 43 11.42 0.96 6.74
CA LYS A 43 11.95 1.08 5.37
C LYS A 43 12.16 -0.29 4.71
N GLU A 44 12.50 -1.31 5.49
CA GLU A 44 12.67 -2.69 5.02
C GLU A 44 11.35 -3.27 4.54
N CYS A 45 10.27 -3.08 5.31
CA CYS A 45 8.93 -3.50 4.91
C CYS A 45 8.46 -2.80 3.63
N TYR A 46 8.78 -1.51 3.49
CA TYR A 46 8.52 -0.78 2.25
C TYR A 46 9.29 -1.36 1.06
N ARG A 47 10.61 -1.60 1.19
CA ARG A 47 11.43 -2.15 0.10
C ARG A 47 10.96 -3.55 -0.35
N GLN A 48 10.64 -4.42 0.61
CA GLN A 48 10.10 -5.75 0.31
C GLN A 48 8.75 -5.69 -0.42
N PHE A 49 7.86 -4.82 0.07
CA PHE A 49 6.57 -4.59 -0.57
C PHE A 49 6.75 -4.05 -1.99
N LEU A 50 7.60 -3.04 -2.18
CA LEU A 50 7.85 -2.41 -3.48
C LEU A 50 8.34 -3.43 -4.50
N SER A 51 9.31 -4.28 -4.15
CA SER A 51 9.81 -5.34 -5.05
C SER A 51 8.70 -6.30 -5.50
N LYS A 52 7.85 -6.74 -4.58
CA LYS A 52 6.71 -7.63 -4.90
C LYS A 52 5.65 -6.90 -5.72
N TRP A 53 5.33 -5.67 -5.32
CA TRP A 53 4.29 -4.88 -5.94
C TRP A 53 4.65 -4.52 -7.38
N THR A 54 5.88 -4.07 -7.66
CA THR A 54 6.35 -3.78 -9.02
C THR A 54 6.25 -5.01 -9.92
N LYS A 55 6.73 -6.19 -9.47
CA LYS A 55 6.57 -7.44 -10.22
C LYS A 55 5.12 -7.77 -10.55
N ASN A 56 4.21 -7.52 -9.59
CA ASN A 56 2.78 -7.74 -9.81
C ASN A 56 2.15 -6.69 -10.72
N GLN A 57 2.66 -5.45 -10.74
CA GLN A 57 2.22 -4.43 -11.71
C GLN A 57 2.68 -4.78 -13.12
N ASP A 58 3.93 -5.24 -13.28
CA ASP A 58 4.46 -5.69 -14.57
C ASP A 58 3.65 -6.90 -15.09
N ALA A 59 3.31 -7.84 -14.21
CA ALA A 59 2.44 -8.97 -14.54
C ALA A 59 1.00 -8.54 -14.86
N ALA A 60 0.43 -7.59 -14.11
CA ALA A 60 -0.92 -7.07 -14.33
C ALA A 60 -1.04 -6.23 -15.62
N GLY A 61 0.03 -5.56 -16.04
CA GLY A 61 0.11 -4.83 -17.31
C GLY A 61 0.35 -5.71 -18.53
N GLY A 62 0.66 -7.00 -18.35
CA GLY A 62 1.15 -7.91 -19.40
C GLY A 62 0.25 -9.09 -19.77
N GLY A 63 -0.97 -9.18 -19.24
CA GLY A 63 -1.91 -10.29 -19.51
C GLY A 63 -2.66 -10.25 -20.85
N ARG A 64 -2.18 -9.51 -21.87
CA ARG A 64 -2.77 -9.46 -23.23
C ARG A 64 -1.77 -9.82 -24.34
N LEU A 65 -0.97 -10.85 -24.15
CA LEU A 65 -0.31 -11.59 -25.23
C LEU A 65 -0.57 -13.08 -24.93
N ARG A 66 -1.29 -13.90 -25.71
CA ARG A 66 -1.66 -13.89 -27.13
C ARG A 66 -3.07 -14.47 -27.24
N ARG A 67 -4.03 -13.72 -27.80
CA ARG A 67 -5.26 -14.33 -28.33
C ARG A 67 -4.80 -15.12 -29.54
N GLY A 68 -4.86 -16.45 -29.47
CA GLY A 68 -4.57 -17.32 -30.60
C GLY A 68 -5.42 -16.88 -31.79
N LEU A 69 -4.75 -16.45 -32.85
CA LEU A 69 -5.29 -16.49 -34.20
C LEU A 69 -5.01 -17.92 -34.66
N GLY A 70 -6.07 -18.74 -34.65
CA GLY A 70 -6.13 -19.97 -35.42
C GLY A 70 -6.30 -19.67 -36.90
#